data_AF-A0A529C2K6-F1
#
_entry.id   AF-A0A529C2K6-F1
#
_cell.length_a   1.000
_cell.length_b   1.000
_cell.length_c   1.000
_cell.angle_alpha   90.00
_cell.angle_beta   90.00
_cell.angle_gamma   90.00
#
_symmetry.space_group_name_H-M   'P 1'
#
loop_
_entity.id
_entity.type
_entity.pdbx_description
1 polymer ?
#
loop_
_entity_poly.entity_id
_entity_poly.type
_entity_poly.pdbx_seq_one_letter_code
_entity_poly.pdbx_strand_id
1 'polypeptide(L)' 'MSGRTEGGATGRQPKFGPLGGLDIGFIFQDPSASLDPVMTIGKQIAEVAYTHLGLSWRDAYAKAKTLL' A
#
# COMPACT_ATOMS: atom_id res chain seq x y z
N MET A 1 29.87 5.63 26.35
CA MET A 1 29.67 6.73 25.36
C MET A 1 28.26 6.54 24.81
N SER A 2 27.22 7.10 25.42
CA SER A 2 26.71 8.48 25.30
C SER A 2 26.35 8.89 23.86
N GLY A 3 25.09 9.25 23.66
CA GLY A 3 24.48 9.79 22.43
C GLY A 3 23.69 8.71 21.68
N ARG A 4 22.38 8.80 21.45
CA ARG A 4 21.53 9.98 21.26
C ARG A 4 20.08 9.57 21.51
N THR A 5 19.46 10.09 22.56
CA THR A 5 17.99 10.08 22.71
C THR A 5 17.42 11.05 21.68
N GLU A 6 16.94 10.54 20.57
CA GLU A 6 16.03 11.29 19.70
C GLU A 6 14.61 11.05 20.17
N GLY A 7 13.85 12.15 20.24
CA GLY A 7 12.65 12.32 21.03
C GLY A 7 11.64 11.20 20.89
N GLY A 8 11.10 10.77 22.04
CA GLY A 8 9.96 9.88 22.08
C GLY A 8 8.83 10.47 21.26
N ALA A 9 8.56 9.84 20.11
CA ALA A 9 7.24 9.92 19.53
C ALA A 9 6.30 9.41 20.62
N THR A 10 5.54 10.32 21.23
CA THR A 10 4.35 9.95 22.00
C THR A 10 3.33 9.48 20.97
N GLY A 11 3.64 8.37 20.32
CA GLY A 11 2.80 7.71 19.36
C GLY A 11 1.66 7.10 20.15
N ARG A 12 0.44 7.46 19.77
CA ARG A 12 -0.78 6.74 20.14
C ARG A 12 -0.46 5.25 20.02
N GLN A 13 -0.33 4.55 21.15
CA GLN A 13 -0.08 3.12 21.10
C GLN A 13 -1.31 2.48 20.46
N PRO A 14 -1.17 1.90 19.26
CA PRO A 14 -2.31 1.25 18.64
C PRO A 14 -2.70 0.06 19.53
N LYS A 15 -4.00 -0.15 19.72
CA LYS A 15 -4.53 -1.25 20.54
C LYS A 15 -4.09 -2.63 20.01
N PHE A 16 -3.61 -2.68 18.77
CA PHE A 16 -3.09 -3.84 18.07
C PHE A 16 -1.80 -3.44 17.33
N GLY A 17 -0.93 -4.41 17.00
CA GLY A 17 0.24 -4.15 16.15
C GLY A 17 -0.15 -3.60 14.77
N PRO A 18 0.79 -2.98 14.05
CA PRO A 18 0.52 -2.45 12.71
C PRO A 18 0.03 -3.56 11.77
N LEU A 19 -0.98 -3.24 10.97
CA LEU A 19 -1.56 -4.15 9.99
C LEU A 19 -0.80 -4.07 8.68
N GLY A 20 -0.40 -5.22 8.14
CA GLY A 20 0.12 -5.31 6.78
C GLY A 20 -0.91 -4.80 5.77
N GLY A 21 -0.45 -4.11 4.73
CA GLY A 21 -1.28 -3.52 3.69
C GLY A 21 -1.87 -2.15 4.04
N LEU A 22 -2.31 -1.93 5.29
CA LEU A 22 -2.86 -0.64 5.73
C LEU A 22 -1.80 0.25 6.39
N ASP A 23 -0.98 -0.31 7.28
CA ASP A 23 0.04 0.43 8.03
C ASP A 23 1.45 0.17 7.49
N ILE A 24 1.69 -1.00 6.87
CA ILE A 24 2.99 -1.41 6.33
C ILE A 24 2.82 -1.97 4.92
N GLY A 25 3.49 -1.36 3.94
CA GLY A 25 3.59 -1.84 2.56
C GLY A 25 4.90 -2.57 2.28
N PHE A 26 4.91 -3.43 1.25
CA PHE A 26 6.08 -4.17 0.79
C PHE A 26 6.27 -3.97 -0.72
N ILE A 27 7.53 -3.96 -1.17
CA ILE A 27 7.89 -3.93 -2.60
C ILE A 27 8.70 -5.18 -2.89
N PHE A 28 8.16 -6.06 -3.73
CA PHE A 28 8.87 -7.25 -4.19
C PHE A 28 9.95 -6.87 -5.18
N GLN A 29 11.13 -7.49 -5.04
CA GLN A 29 12.28 -7.22 -5.90
C GLN A 29 12.25 -8.01 -7.22
N ASP A 30 11.39 -9.02 -7.33
CA ASP A 30 11.08 -9.69 -8.59
C ASP A 30 9.77 -9.11 -9.16
N PRO A 31 9.83 -8.29 -10.22
CA PRO A 31 8.64 -7.69 -10.81
C PRO A 31 7.73 -8.73 -11.48
N SER A 32 8.27 -9.85 -11.96
CA SER A 32 7.46 -10.89 -12.63
C SER A 32 6.59 -11.68 -11.64
N ALA A 33 6.98 -11.69 -10.37
CA ALA A 33 6.21 -12.32 -9.30
C ALA A 33 5.07 -11.42 -8.76
N SER A 34 5.12 -10.11 -9.03
CA SER A 34 4.17 -9.13 -8.48
C SER A 34 3.30 -8.44 -9.53
N LEU A 35 3.70 -8.46 -10.81
CA LEU A 35 2.97 -7.85 -11.92
C LEU A 35 2.58 -8.88 -12.97
N ASP A 36 1.39 -8.72 -13.53
CA ASP A 36 0.94 -9.48 -14.70
C ASP A 36 1.38 -8.79 -15.99
N PRO A 37 2.29 -9.36 -16.80
CA PRO A 37 2.81 -8.72 -18.00
C PRO A 37 1.74 -8.55 -19.11
N VAL A 38 0.61 -9.25 -19.06
CA VAL A 38 -0.48 -9.08 -20.04
C VAL A 38 -1.52 -8.04 -19.60
N MET A 39 -1.38 -7.48 -18.40
CA MET A 39 -2.28 -6.46 -17.87
C MET A 39 -1.62 -5.08 -17.84
N THR A 40 -2.33 -4.06 -18.34
CA THR A 40 -1.87 -2.67 -18.26
C THR A 40 -1.72 -2.21 -16.81
N ILE A 41 -0.68 -1.43 -16.49
CA ILE A 41 -0.38 -0.94 -15.13
C ILE A 41 -1.60 -0.30 -14.45
N GLY A 42 -2.35 0.58 -15.14
CA GLY A 42 -3.53 1.23 -14.56
C GLY A 42 -4.64 0.25 -14.13
N LYS A 43 -4.80 -0.89 -14.84
CA LYS A 43 -5.75 -1.94 -14.45
C LYS A 43 -5.26 -2.71 -13.24
N GLN A 44 -3.96 -3.00 -13.13
CA GLN A 44 -3.39 -3.68 -11.97
C GLN A 44 -3.53 -2.83 -10.70
N ILE A 45 -3.25 -1.53 -10.78
CA ILE A 45 -3.45 -0.61 -9.64
C ILE A 45 -4.94 -0.54 -9.25
N ALA A 46 -5.85 -0.52 -10.23
CA ALA A 46 -7.29 -0.49 -9.98
C ALA A 46 -7.79 -1.80 -9.33
N GLU A 47 -7.25 -2.95 -9.72
CA GLU A 47 -7.66 -4.27 -9.22
C GLU A 47 -7.49 -4.38 -7.70
N VAL A 48 -6.38 -3.90 -7.13
CA VAL A 48 -6.18 -3.85 -5.67
C VAL A 48 -7.27 -3.03 -4.97
N ALA A 49 -7.63 -1.87 -5.52
CA ALA A 49 -8.64 -0.99 -4.94
C ALA A 49 -10.07 -1.58 -5.05
N TYR A 50 -10.36 -2.25 -6.16
CA TYR A 50 -11.62 -2.98 -6.36
C TYR A 50 -11.74 -4.14 -5.37
N THR A 51 -10.69 -4.96 -5.23
CA THR A 51 -10.66 -6.16 -4.41
C THR A 51 -10.71 -5.86 -2.91
N HIS A 52 -10.00 -4.83 -2.44
CA HIS A 52 -9.79 -4.60 -1.01
C HIS A 52 -10.53 -3.40 -0.41
N LEU A 53 -11.00 -2.46 -1.23
CA LEU A 53 -11.62 -1.21 -0.73
C LEU A 53 -13.13 -1.13 -1.01
N GLY A 54 -13.73 -2.16 -1.61
CA GLY A 54 -15.17 -2.19 -1.91
C GLY A 54 -15.60 -1.14 -2.95
N LEU A 55 -14.67 -0.62 -3.74
CA LEU A 55 -14.97 0.34 -4.80
C LEU A 55 -15.57 -0.36 -6.02
N SER A 56 -16.46 0.32 -6.74
CA SER A 56 -16.86 -0.15 -8.07
C SER A 56 -15.66 -0.15 -9.01
N TRP A 57 -15.66 -0.97 -10.06
CA TRP A 57 -14.55 -0.99 -11.03
C TRP A 57 -14.27 0.41 -11.63
N ARG A 58 -15.33 1.18 -11.89
CA ARG A 58 -15.23 2.55 -12.41
C ARG A 58 -14.51 3.46 -11.43
N ASP A 59 -14.86 3.40 -10.15
CA ASP A 59 -14.27 4.24 -9.10
C ASP A 59 -12.85 3.80 -8.77
N ALA A 60 -12.59 2.49 -8.76
CA ALA A 60 -11.26 1.93 -8.60
C ALA A 60 -10.31 2.38 -9.73
N TYR A 61 -10.77 2.34 -10.98
CA TYR A 61 -10.00 2.83 -12.12
C TYR A 61 -9.81 4.35 -12.12
N ALA A 62 -10.81 5.10 -11.64
CA ALA A 62 -10.68 6.54 -11.43
C ALA A 62 -9.61 6.86 -10.38
N LYS A 63 -9.59 6.13 -9.27
CA LYS A 63 -8.56 6.25 -8.23
C LYS A 63 -7.18 5.84 -8.73
N ALA A 64 -7.07 4.75 -9.50
CA ALA A 64 -5.79 4.35 -10.09
C ALA A 64 -5.16 5.45 -10.95
N LYS A 65 -5.97 6.19 -11.71
CA LYS A 65 -5.49 7.33 -12.51
C LYS A 65 -4.95 8.50 -11.69
N THR A 66 -5.29 8.64 -10.40
CA THR A 66 -4.72 9.69 -9.55
C THR A 66 -3.36 9.33 -8.98
N LEU A 67 -2.92 8.08 -9.16
CA LEU A 67 -1.66 7.53 -8.65
C LEU A 67 -0.59 7.38 -9.74
N LEU A 68 -0.92 7.73 -10.98
CA LEU A 68 -0.06 7.70 -12.17
C LEU A 68 0.28 9.14 -12.59
#